data_AF-A0A248SPI7-F1
#
_entry.id   AF-A0A248SPI7-F1
#
_cell.length_a   1.000
_cell.length_b   1.000
_cell.length_c   1.000
_cell.angle_alpha   90.00
_cell.angle_beta   90.00
_cell.angle_gamma   90.00
#
_symmetry.space_group_name_H-M   'P 1'
#
loop_
_entity.id
_entity.type
_entity.pdbx_description
1 polymer ?
#
loop_
_entity_poly.entity_id
_entity_poly.type
_entity_poly.pdbx_seq_one_letter_code
_entity_poly.pdbx_strand_id
1 'polypeptide(L)' 'MAVPKKRTSKTKSKSRLANWTHKANIQAKRALSLAKSVANGSSTSFVYSSKLQGSDNLTDE' A
#
# COMPACT_ATOMS: atom_id res chain seq x y z
N MET A 1 -34.89 0.82 17.26
CA MET A 1 -33.70 0.88 16.38
C MET A 1 -34.16 0.90 14.92
N ALA A 2 -33.55 1.71 14.07
CA ALA A 2 -33.94 1.77 12.66
C ALA A 2 -33.48 0.51 11.91
N VAL A 3 -34.39 -0.09 11.13
CA VAL A 3 -34.13 -1.30 10.32
C VAL A 3 -34.38 -0.96 8.85
N PRO A 4 -33.52 -1.41 7.92
CA PRO A 4 -33.76 -1.19 6.50
C PRO A 4 -35.03 -1.90 6.05
N LYS A 5 -35.97 -1.13 5.49
CA LYS A 5 -37.23 -1.69 4.98
C LYS A 5 -37.02 -2.64 3.80
N LYS A 6 -35.97 -2.40 3.00
CA LYS A 6 -35.61 -3.18 1.80
C LYS A 6 -34.09 -3.30 1.69
N ARG A 7 -33.64 -4.36 1.03
CA ARG A 7 -32.21 -4.53 0.69
C ARG A 7 -31.76 -3.43 -0.26
N THR A 8 -30.49 -3.04 -0.15
CA THR A 8 -29.88 -2.14 -1.14
C THR A 8 -29.66 -2.88 -2.45
N SER A 9 -29.73 -2.14 -3.58
CA SER A 9 -29.49 -2.73 -4.89
C SER A 9 -28.04 -3.21 -5.03
N LYS A 10 -27.81 -4.19 -5.92
CA LYS A 10 -26.47 -4.74 -6.20
C LYS A 10 -25.48 -3.62 -6.55
N THR A 11 -25.91 -2.64 -7.36
CA THR A 11 -25.08 -1.50 -7.77
C THR A 11 -24.63 -0.65 -6.60
N LYS A 12 -25.52 -0.31 -5.66
CA LYS A 12 -25.17 0.51 -4.49
C LYS A 12 -24.23 -0.23 -3.54
N SER A 13 -24.40 -1.54 -3.36
CA SER A 13 -23.45 -2.35 -2.58
C SER A 13 -22.07 -2.42 -3.23
N LYS A 14 -22.01 -2.67 -4.55
CA LYS A 14 -20.73 -2.72 -5.29
C LYS A 14 -20.00 -1.37 -5.29
N SER A 15 -20.72 -0.25 -5.42
CA SER A 15 -20.12 1.08 -5.35
C SER A 15 -19.45 1.36 -4.00
N ARG A 16 -20.09 0.97 -2.89
CA ARG A 16 -19.45 1.09 -1.56
C ARG A 16 -18.21 0.21 -1.43
N LEU A 17 -18.25 -1.02 -1.95
CA LEU A 17 -17.08 -1.91 -1.97
C LEU A 17 -15.93 -1.31 -2.78
N ALA A 18 -16.22 -0.75 -3.97
CA ALA A 18 -15.21 -0.08 -4.80
C ALA A 18 -14.53 1.09 -4.07
N ASN A 19 -15.30 1.90 -3.34
CA ASN A 19 -14.73 2.97 -2.52
C ASN A 19 -13.83 2.43 -1.40
N TRP A 20 -14.17 1.27 -0.81
CA TRP A 20 -13.35 0.63 0.21
C TRP A 20 -12.05 0.08 -0.38
N THR A 21 -12.09 -0.61 -1.52
CA THR A 21 -10.90 -1.15 -2.19
C THR A 21 -10.01 -0.05 -2.80
N HIS A 22 -10.59 1.08 -3.21
CA HIS A 22 -9.84 2.22 -3.71
C HIS A 22 -8.87 2.79 -2.66
N LYS A 23 -9.24 2.78 -1.37
CA LYS A 23 -8.35 3.19 -0.28
C LYS A 23 -7.06 2.35 -0.25
N ALA A 24 -7.19 1.03 -0.41
CA ALA A 24 -6.03 0.13 -0.46
C ALA A 24 -5.13 0.42 -1.67
N ASN A 25 -5.72 0.70 -2.84
CA ASN A 25 -4.98 1.05 -4.04
C ASN A 25 -4.15 2.33 -3.85
N ILE A 26 -4.72 3.37 -3.22
CA ILE A 26 -3.97 4.60 -2.88
C ILE A 26 -2.78 4.29 -1.98
N GLN A 27 -2.96 3.45 -0.95
CA GLN A 27 -1.85 3.10 -0.05
C GLN A 27 -0.78 2.27 -0.74
N ALA A 28 -1.17 1.35 -1.63
CA ALA A 28 -0.22 0.57 -2.43
C ALA A 28 0.67 1.47 -3.31
N LYS A 29 0.09 2.49 -3.96
CA LYS A 29 0.85 3.47 -4.76
C LYS A 29 1.86 4.25 -3.92
N ARG A 30 1.46 4.68 -2.72
CA ARG A 30 2.34 5.39 -1.77
C ARG A 30 3.47 4.50 -1.29
N ALA A 31 3.16 3.26 -0.91
CA ALA A 31 4.14 2.28 -0.46
C ALA A 31 5.18 1.98 -1.55
N LEU A 32 4.74 1.83 -2.81
CA LEU A 32 5.64 1.61 -3.94
C LEU A 32 6.58 2.81 -4.17
N SER A 33 6.03 4.02 -4.14
CA SER A 33 6.85 5.24 -4.27
C SER A 33 7.88 5.35 -3.15
N LEU A 34 7.49 5.01 -1.92
CA LEU A 34 8.37 5.00 -0.76
C LEU A 34 9.47 3.96 -0.92
N ALA A 35 9.13 2.72 -1.28
CA ALA A 35 10.09 1.64 -1.48
C ALA A 35 11.16 2.00 -2.51
N LYS A 36 10.77 2.62 -3.63
CA LYS A 36 11.72 3.11 -4.64
C LYS A 36 12.66 4.18 -4.08
N SER A 37 12.13 5.15 -3.33
CA SER A 37 12.95 6.19 -2.71
C SER A 37 13.96 5.63 -1.70
N VAL A 38 13.55 4.63 -0.92
CA VAL A 38 14.43 3.95 0.05
C VAL A 38 15.51 3.12 -0.67
N ALA A 39 15.14 2.37 -1.71
CA ALA A 39 16.09 1.56 -2.48
C ALA A 39 17.19 2.40 -3.16
N ASN A 40 16.84 3.60 -3.64
CA ASN A 40 17.80 4.51 -4.28
C ASN A 40 18.63 5.34 -3.28
N GLY A 41 18.42 5.19 -1.97
CA GLY A 41 19.16 5.94 -0.94
C GLY A 41 18.85 7.45 -0.91
N SER A 42 17.85 7.93 -1.65
CA SER A 42 17.50 9.35 -1.78
C SER A 42 16.46 9.82 -0.78
N SER A 43 16.05 8.97 0.16
CA SER A 43 15.01 9.31 1.13
C SER A 43 15.51 10.27 2.19
N THR A 44 14.96 11.50 2.23
CA THR A 44 15.37 12.54 3.19
C THR A 44 14.66 12.42 4.55
N SER A 45 13.46 11.83 4.59
CA SER A 45 12.60 11.81 5.79
C SER A 45 12.40 10.43 6.41
N PHE A 46 12.76 9.35 5.71
CA PHE A 46 12.60 7.98 6.21
C PHE A 46 13.96 7.37 6.54
N VAL A 47 14.23 7.17 7.82
CA VAL A 47 15.45 6.49 8.29
C VAL A 47 15.20 4.99 8.28
N TYR A 48 15.77 4.30 7.31
CA TYR A 48 15.81 2.83 7.28
C TYR A 48 17.11 2.35 7.94
N SER A 49 17.01 1.71 9.11
CA SER A 49 18.19 1.14 9.77
C SER A 49 18.63 -0.12 9.04
N SER A 50 19.57 0.01 8.10
CA SER A 50 20.17 -1.08 7.32
C SER A 50 21.10 -2.00 8.12
N LYS A 51 20.98 -2.06 9.46
CA LYS A 51 21.85 -2.85 10.35
C LYS A 51 21.72 -4.38 10.23
N LEU A 52 21.04 -4.87 9.19
CA LEU A 52 20.86 -6.28 8.85
C LEU A 52 21.14 -6.58 7.36
N GLN A 53 21.84 -5.72 6.62
CA GLN A 53 22.42 -6.08 5.32
C GLN A 53 23.82 -6.68 5.53
N GLY A 54 23.84 -7.93 5.98
CA GLY A 54 24.91 -8.87 5.65
C GLY A 54 24.39 -9.80 4.55
N SER A 55 25.15 -9.91 3.46
CA SER A 55 24.84 -10.59 2.19
C SER A 55 23.76 -9.84 1.37
N ASP A 56 23.96 -9.43 0.12
CA ASP A 56 24.58 -10.10 -1.00
C ASP A 56 25.33 -9.09 -1.90
N ASN A 57 26.66 -9.14 -1.87
CA ASN A 57 27.49 -8.74 -3.00
C ASN A 57 28.53 -9.87 -3.14
N LEU A 58 28.14 -10.94 -3.82
CA LEU A 58 29.07 -11.93 -4.36
C LEU A 58 28.71 -12.12 -5.84
N THR A 59 29.37 -11.32 -6.67
CA THR A 59 29.81 -11.76 -8.00
C THR A 59 31.32 -11.58 -7.98
N ASP A 60 32.03 -12.64 -7.59
CA ASP A 60 33.42 -12.87 -7.99
C ASP A 60 33.40 -13.29 -9.47
N GLU A 61 34.39 -12.80 -10.23
CA GLU A 61 34.60 -12.81 -11.70
C GLU A 61 34.10 -11.55 -12.44
#